data_AF-A0A811PN14-F1
#
_entry.id   AF-A0A811PN14-F1
#
_cell.length_a   1.000
_cell.length_b   1.000
_cell.length_c   1.000
_cell.angle_alpha   90.00
_cell.angle_beta   90.00
_cell.angle_gamma   90.00
#
_symmetry.space_group_name_H-M   'P 1'
#
loop_
_entity.id
_entity.type
_entity.pdbx_description
1 polymer ?
#
loop_
_entity_poly.entity_id
_entity_poly.type
_entity_poly.pdbx_seq_one_letter_code
_entity_poly.pdbx_strand_id
1 'polypeptide(L)'
;MAPPARPPRVGEDWEEGTGESSPPPRSPRASDPDRHEVQRKICGRLRQTGRNDRTLADPTFNARFARHLERLPRRYLLDLDIDGKVEDVLLHWRILDECADPNKRPVFRARFLKYKTVPTEDDGIGHNQDHEELCRKLLEDLSLERRKTVDRNDSMGDLKIVLHEIIFSSIDKPKLLSRLTALLSEVGLNIQEAHVYSTKDGFCLDVFAVDGWKTEETDELIAAIKETLTHKKMYDTLLFLTYFTNSSL
;
A
#
# COMPACT_ATOMS: atom_id res chain seq x y z
N MET A 1 3.47 89.23 4.13
CA MET A 1 3.31 87.76 4.10
C MET A 1 4.70 87.16 4.09
N ALA A 2 5.06 86.43 5.15
CA ALA A 2 6.26 85.58 5.22
C ALA A 2 5.80 84.11 5.18
N PRO A 3 6.54 83.20 4.53
CA PRO A 3 6.36 81.77 4.76
C PRO A 3 7.18 81.31 5.98
N PRO A 4 6.64 80.39 6.81
CA PRO A 4 7.26 79.97 8.06
C PRO A 4 8.40 78.95 7.88
N ALA A 5 9.31 78.95 8.85
CA ALA A 5 10.49 78.08 8.94
C ALA A 5 10.13 76.60 9.20
N ARG A 6 10.91 75.70 8.59
CA ARG A 6 10.80 74.24 8.70
C ARG A 6 11.55 73.73 9.95
N PRO A 7 10.99 72.80 10.74
CA PRO A 7 11.63 72.27 11.95
C PRO A 7 12.78 71.28 11.67
N PRO A 8 13.66 71.02 12.66
CA PRO A 8 14.95 70.35 12.48
C PRO A 8 14.86 68.82 12.43
N ARG A 9 15.88 68.21 11.81
CA ARG A 9 16.06 66.74 11.68
C ARG A 9 16.49 66.16 13.03
N VAL A 10 15.75 65.17 13.52
CA VAL A 10 16.20 64.23 14.55
C VAL A 10 16.66 62.97 13.83
N GLY A 11 17.95 62.70 13.89
CA GLY A 11 18.54 61.36 13.73
C GLY A 11 19.04 60.92 15.10
N GLU A 12 19.22 59.60 15.27
CA GLU A 12 19.41 58.85 16.54
C GLU A 12 18.04 58.56 17.19
N ASP A 13 17.60 57.33 17.46
CA ASP A 13 18.32 56.11 17.80
C ASP A 13 17.34 54.92 17.61
N TRP A 14 17.68 53.95 16.77
CA TRP A 14 17.10 52.59 16.84
C TRP A 14 18.26 51.63 16.64
N GLU A 15 18.83 51.18 17.76
CA GLU A 15 19.59 49.93 17.80
C GLU A 15 18.67 48.80 17.31
N GLU A 16 18.75 48.51 16.01
CA GLU A 16 18.22 47.28 15.45
C GLU A 16 19.14 46.15 15.92
N GLY A 17 18.84 45.62 17.10
CA GLY A 17 19.41 44.37 17.57
C GLY A 17 19.12 43.30 16.53
N THR A 18 20.14 42.95 15.74
CA THR A 18 20.14 41.79 14.86
C THR A 18 20.02 40.55 15.75
N GLY A 19 18.79 40.14 16.00
CA GLY A 19 18.49 38.82 16.50
C GLY A 19 18.88 37.81 15.43
N GLU A 20 20.15 37.38 15.45
CA GLU A 20 20.61 36.18 14.76
C GLU A 20 19.94 34.98 15.41
N SER A 21 18.65 34.79 15.12
CA SER A 21 17.97 33.52 15.34
C SER A 21 18.53 32.55 14.30
N SER A 22 19.70 32.00 14.63
CA SER A 22 20.26 30.86 13.92
C SER A 22 19.18 29.78 13.84
N PRO A 23 18.80 29.31 12.65
CA PRO A 23 17.91 28.17 12.56
C PRO A 23 18.57 27.00 13.30
N PRO A 24 17.80 26.17 14.03
CA PRO A 24 18.37 24.99 14.66
C PRO A 24 19.11 24.17 13.60
N PRO A 25 20.23 23.51 13.95
CA PRO A 25 20.95 22.67 13.01
C PRO A 25 19.94 21.72 12.39
N ARG A 26 19.75 21.84 11.07
CA ARG A 26 18.91 20.91 10.32
C ARG A 26 19.36 19.53 10.76
N SER A 27 18.45 18.77 11.35
CA SER A 27 18.63 17.34 11.55
C SER A 27 19.24 16.76 10.26
N PRO A 28 20.16 15.77 10.36
CA PRO A 28 20.77 15.18 9.17
C PRO A 28 19.62 14.85 8.23
N ARG A 29 19.55 15.57 7.11
CA ARG A 29 18.57 15.36 6.06
C ARG A 29 18.67 13.87 5.80
N ALA A 30 17.65 13.08 6.17
CA ALA A 30 17.70 11.63 6.05
C ALA A 30 18.25 11.35 4.65
N SER A 31 19.45 10.76 4.61
CA SER A 31 20.21 10.64 3.36
C SER A 31 19.28 10.00 2.35
N ASP A 32 19.06 10.69 1.22
CA ASP A 32 18.22 10.15 0.16
C ASP A 32 18.67 8.70 -0.09
N PRO A 33 17.79 7.69 0.02
CA PRO A 33 18.20 6.31 -0.13
C PRO A 33 18.83 6.15 -1.50
N ASP A 34 20.13 5.82 -1.51
CA ASP A 34 20.87 5.62 -2.75
C ASP A 34 20.23 4.46 -3.50
N ARG A 35 19.65 4.77 -4.67
CA ARG A 35 18.94 3.80 -5.51
C ARG A 35 19.86 2.66 -5.93
N HIS A 36 21.14 2.93 -6.15
CA HIS A 36 22.11 1.89 -6.47
C HIS A 36 22.42 1.00 -5.27
N GLU A 37 22.48 1.56 -4.06
CA GLU A 37 22.61 0.78 -2.83
C GLU A 37 21.37 -0.10 -2.60
N VAL A 38 20.17 0.48 -2.71
CA VAL A 38 18.90 -0.27 -2.59
C VAL A 38 18.84 -1.39 -3.62
N GLN A 39 19.18 -1.10 -4.89
CA GLN A 39 19.24 -2.11 -5.93
C GLN A 39 20.22 -3.24 -5.59
N ARG A 40 21.44 -2.91 -5.13
CA ARG A 40 22.44 -3.90 -4.73
C ARG A 40 21.94 -4.78 -3.59
N LYS A 41 21.31 -4.18 -2.57
CA LYS A 41 20.73 -4.91 -1.43
C LYS A 41 19.64 -5.86 -1.88
N ILE A 42 18.68 -5.38 -2.69
CA ILE A 42 17.60 -6.19 -3.24
C ILE A 42 18.16 -7.37 -4.07
N CYS A 43 19.07 -7.10 -5.00
CA CYS A 43 19.69 -8.17 -5.80
C CYS A 43 20.44 -9.17 -4.91
N GLY A 44 21.13 -8.72 -3.87
CA GLY A 44 21.79 -9.59 -2.90
C GLY A 44 20.82 -10.51 -2.17
N ARG A 45 19.70 -9.98 -1.68
CA ARG A 45 18.65 -10.75 -1.00
C ARG A 45 17.97 -11.74 -1.94
N LEU A 46 17.64 -11.34 -3.17
CA LEU A 46 17.04 -12.22 -4.18
C LEU A 46 17.96 -13.40 -4.57
N ARG A 47 19.28 -13.22 -4.51
CA ARG A 47 20.26 -14.31 -4.71
C ARG A 47 20.28 -15.29 -3.54
N GLN A 48 20.10 -14.80 -2.31
CA GLN A 48 20.08 -15.64 -1.12
C GLN A 48 18.85 -16.56 -1.07
N THR A 49 17.73 -16.13 -1.65
CA THR A 49 16.50 -16.94 -1.68
C THR A 49 16.52 -18.03 -2.75
N GLY A 50 17.43 -17.94 -3.75
CA GLY A 50 17.63 -18.94 -4.82
C GLY A 50 16.45 -19.13 -5.80
N ARG A 51 15.30 -18.52 -5.53
CA ARG A 51 14.08 -18.67 -6.34
C ARG A 51 14.13 -17.91 -7.66
N ASN A 52 14.99 -16.90 -7.75
CA ASN A 52 15.05 -15.96 -8.88
C ASN A 52 16.33 -16.08 -9.72
N ASP A 53 17.10 -17.16 -9.57
CA ASP A 53 18.40 -17.33 -10.22
C ASP A 53 18.35 -17.17 -11.74
N ARG A 54 17.32 -17.73 -12.39
CA ARG A 54 17.11 -17.58 -13.84
C ARG A 54 16.89 -16.12 -14.25
N THR A 55 16.09 -15.38 -13.49
CA THR A 55 15.81 -13.97 -13.74
C THR A 55 17.06 -13.11 -13.48
N LEU A 56 17.83 -13.43 -12.45
CA LEU A 56 19.06 -12.73 -12.08
C LEU A 56 20.27 -13.06 -12.98
N ALA A 57 20.18 -14.15 -13.73
CA ALA A 57 21.19 -14.54 -14.73
C ALA A 57 21.05 -13.77 -16.05
N ASP A 58 19.90 -13.12 -16.30
CA ASP A 58 19.72 -12.25 -17.47
C ASP A 58 20.67 -11.04 -17.36
N PRO A 59 21.61 -10.86 -18.31
CA PRO A 59 22.56 -9.74 -18.30
C PRO A 59 21.89 -8.36 -18.30
N THR A 60 20.66 -8.27 -18.84
CA THR A 60 19.90 -7.01 -18.93
C THR A 60 19.09 -6.71 -17.68
N PHE A 61 18.96 -7.68 -16.75
CA PHE A 61 18.13 -7.55 -15.56
C PHE A 61 18.46 -6.30 -14.76
N ASN A 62 19.74 -6.08 -14.44
CA ASN A 62 20.15 -4.96 -13.59
C ASN A 62 19.81 -3.60 -14.22
N ALA A 63 20.00 -3.43 -15.53
CA ALA A 63 19.66 -2.19 -16.21
C ALA A 63 18.14 -1.95 -16.23
N ARG A 64 17.36 -3.00 -16.52
CA ARG A 64 15.89 -2.93 -16.50
C ARG A 64 15.35 -2.68 -15.09
N PHE A 65 15.96 -3.29 -14.08
CA PHE A 65 15.55 -3.14 -12.68
C PHE A 65 15.91 -1.75 -12.13
N ALA A 66 17.06 -1.20 -12.50
CA ALA A 66 17.42 0.19 -12.19
C ALA A 66 16.35 1.16 -12.72
N ARG A 67 15.98 1.03 -14.00
CA ARG A 67 14.92 1.83 -14.63
C ARG A 67 13.56 1.63 -13.94
N HIS A 68 13.25 0.42 -13.51
CA HIS A 68 12.04 0.13 -12.74
C HIS A 68 12.02 0.88 -11.40
N LEU A 69 13.12 0.88 -10.66
CA LEU A 69 13.22 1.64 -9.41
C LEU A 69 13.11 3.14 -9.70
N GLU A 70 13.79 3.66 -10.73
CA GLU A 70 13.78 5.08 -11.10
C GLU A 70 12.40 5.65 -11.41
N ARG A 71 11.48 4.85 -11.96
CA ARG A 71 10.09 5.29 -12.21
C ARG A 71 9.25 5.38 -10.94
N LEU A 72 9.64 4.68 -9.86
CA LEU A 72 8.91 4.69 -8.59
C LEU A 72 9.28 5.90 -7.73
N PRO A 73 8.32 6.45 -6.97
CA PRO A 73 8.56 7.57 -6.08
C PRO A 73 9.50 7.16 -4.94
N ARG A 74 10.19 8.15 -4.33
CA ARG A 74 11.15 7.89 -3.25
C ARG A 74 10.53 7.15 -2.06
N ARG A 75 9.29 7.50 -1.73
CA ARG A 75 8.51 6.88 -0.64
C ARG A 75 8.43 5.36 -0.78
N TYR A 76 8.23 4.85 -2.01
CA TYR A 76 8.24 3.41 -2.26
C TYR A 76 9.50 2.74 -1.70
N LEU A 77 10.69 3.31 -1.92
CA LEU A 77 11.95 2.73 -1.44
C LEU A 77 12.11 2.78 0.08
N LEU A 78 11.43 3.71 0.75
CA LEU A 78 11.44 3.84 2.20
C LEU A 78 10.49 2.83 2.85
N ASP A 79 9.38 2.53 2.18
CA ASP A 79 8.36 1.58 2.66
C ASP A 79 8.77 0.10 2.38
N LEU A 80 9.84 -0.12 1.59
CA LEU A 80 10.36 -1.46 1.35
C LEU A 80 11.08 -2.02 2.57
N ASP A 81 10.51 -3.07 3.14
CA ASP A 81 11.25 -3.99 3.99
C ASP A 81 12.12 -4.92 3.12
N ILE A 82 13.40 -4.58 2.97
CA ILE A 82 14.36 -5.34 2.16
C ILE A 82 14.64 -6.72 2.78
N ASP A 83 14.45 -6.87 4.08
CA ASP A 83 14.77 -8.10 4.79
C ASP A 83 13.64 -9.13 4.69
N GLY A 84 12.38 -8.69 4.72
CA GLY A 84 11.18 -9.56 4.68
C GLY A 84 10.31 -9.50 3.42
N LYS A 85 10.41 -8.46 2.58
CA LYS A 85 9.47 -8.20 1.47
C LYS A 85 10.15 -7.92 0.13
N VAL A 86 11.36 -8.46 -0.09
CA VAL A 86 12.09 -8.22 -1.35
C VAL A 86 11.38 -8.80 -2.58
N GLU A 87 10.64 -9.90 -2.41
CA GLU A 87 9.82 -10.53 -3.44
C GLU A 87 8.68 -9.61 -3.91
N ASP A 88 8.17 -8.77 -3.02
CA ASP A 88 7.08 -7.84 -3.35
C ASP A 88 7.51 -6.82 -4.38
N VAL A 89 8.80 -6.46 -4.40
CA VAL A 89 9.36 -5.58 -5.44
C VAL A 89 9.24 -6.20 -6.83
N LEU A 90 9.50 -7.50 -6.96
CA LEU A 90 9.36 -8.21 -8.22
C LEU A 90 7.88 -8.37 -8.62
N LEU A 91 7.00 -8.57 -7.64
CA LEU A 91 5.55 -8.62 -7.86
C LEU A 91 5.03 -7.27 -8.37
N HIS A 92 5.36 -6.17 -7.69
CA HIS A 92 5.01 -4.81 -8.08
C HIS A 92 5.57 -4.45 -9.46
N TRP A 93 6.80 -4.88 -9.76
CA TRP A 93 7.36 -4.72 -11.10
C TRP A 93 6.52 -5.46 -12.15
N ARG A 94 6.22 -6.74 -11.93
CA ARG A 94 5.41 -7.54 -12.87
C ARG A 94 4.03 -6.92 -13.09
N ILE A 95 3.36 -6.47 -12.03
CA ILE A 95 2.04 -5.83 -12.11
C ILE A 95 2.09 -4.57 -12.98
N LEU A 96 3.08 -3.70 -12.75
CA LEU A 96 3.23 -2.49 -13.54
C LEU A 96 3.66 -2.77 -14.99
N ASP A 97 4.40 -3.85 -15.24
CA ASP A 97 4.77 -4.31 -16.60
C ASP A 97 3.55 -4.86 -17.34
N GLU A 98 2.71 -5.67 -16.68
CA GLU A 98 1.41 -6.09 -17.20
C GLU A 98 0.50 -4.89 -17.46
N CYS A 99 0.52 -3.90 -16.57
CA CYS A 99 -0.25 -2.67 -16.71
C CYS A 99 0.27 -1.80 -17.86
N ALA A 100 1.48 -2.02 -18.38
CA ALA A 100 1.94 -1.31 -19.58
C ALA A 100 1.14 -1.71 -20.83
N ASP A 101 0.55 -2.91 -20.88
CA ASP A 101 -0.33 -3.36 -21.96
C ASP A 101 -1.75 -2.79 -21.80
N PRO A 102 -2.25 -1.95 -22.72
CA PRO A 102 -3.60 -1.38 -22.63
C PRO A 102 -4.73 -2.40 -22.51
N ASN A 103 -4.56 -3.61 -23.08
CA ASN A 103 -5.59 -4.65 -23.07
C ASN A 103 -5.71 -5.36 -21.72
N LYS A 104 -4.68 -5.24 -20.87
CA LYS A 104 -4.66 -5.84 -19.53
C LYS A 104 -5.08 -4.86 -18.43
N ARG A 105 -5.35 -3.60 -18.79
CA ARG A 105 -5.71 -2.56 -17.82
C ARG A 105 -7.20 -2.60 -17.46
N PRO A 106 -7.56 -2.32 -16.20
CA PRO A 106 -6.65 -2.21 -15.04
C PRO A 106 -6.14 -3.59 -14.60
N VAL A 107 -4.91 -3.64 -14.09
CA VAL A 107 -4.35 -4.87 -13.51
C VAL A 107 -4.73 -4.93 -12.04
N PHE A 108 -5.27 -6.08 -11.64
CA PHE A 108 -5.73 -6.33 -10.28
C PHE A 108 -5.22 -7.68 -9.81
N ARG A 109 -4.68 -7.73 -8.59
CA ARG A 109 -4.25 -8.97 -7.93
C ARG A 109 -4.69 -8.96 -6.46
N ALA A 110 -5.00 -10.14 -5.94
CA ALA A 110 -5.18 -10.36 -4.51
C ALA A 110 -4.34 -11.57 -4.09
N ARG A 111 -3.85 -11.58 -2.85
CA ARG A 111 -3.22 -12.74 -2.23
C ARG A 111 -3.50 -12.76 -0.73
N PHE A 112 -3.54 -13.95 -0.15
CA PHE A 112 -3.47 -14.09 1.30
C PHE A 112 -2.14 -13.52 1.81
N LEU A 113 -2.19 -12.72 2.87
CA LEU A 113 -1.01 -12.09 3.45
C LEU A 113 -0.56 -12.81 4.72
N LYS A 114 -1.43 -12.83 5.74
CA LYS A 114 -1.18 -13.48 7.03
C LYS A 114 -2.44 -13.49 7.89
N TYR A 115 -2.34 -14.10 9.06
CA TYR A 115 -3.33 -13.95 10.11
C TYR A 115 -2.92 -12.89 11.12
N LYS A 116 -3.92 -12.25 11.74
CA LYS A 116 -3.75 -11.36 12.89
C LYS A 116 -4.51 -11.96 14.06
N THR A 117 -3.80 -12.24 15.15
CA THR A 117 -4.42 -12.54 16.44
C THR A 117 -4.77 -11.22 17.13
N VAL A 118 -5.95 -11.14 17.72
CA VAL A 118 -6.33 -10.02 18.59
C VAL A 118 -6.15 -10.53 20.01
N PRO A 119 -5.10 -10.08 20.74
CA PRO A 119 -4.95 -10.45 22.14
C PRO A 119 -6.20 -9.98 22.89
N THR A 120 -6.94 -10.90 23.48
CA THR A 120 -7.92 -10.53 24.50
C THR A 120 -7.13 -10.00 25.69
N GLU A 121 -7.33 -8.73 26.04
CA GLU A 121 -6.77 -8.13 27.25
C GLU A 121 -7.34 -8.87 28.47
N ASP A 122 -6.65 -9.93 28.93
CA ASP A 122 -6.74 -10.38 30.31
C ASP A 122 -5.51 -11.20 30.73
N ASP A 123 -4.87 -10.71 31.80
CA ASP A 123 -3.83 -11.23 32.67
C ASP A 123 -2.52 -11.85 32.13
N GLY A 124 -1.43 -11.14 32.44
CA GLY A 124 -0.07 -11.48 32.02
C GLY A 124 0.49 -12.78 32.60
N ILE A 125 1.26 -13.47 31.77
CA ILE A 125 2.53 -14.18 32.06
C ILE A 125 3.13 -14.52 30.68
N GLY A 126 4.44 -14.32 30.54
CA GLY A 126 5.13 -14.19 29.25
C GLY A 126 5.46 -15.48 28.47
N HIS A 127 5.87 -15.25 27.22
CA HIS A 127 6.75 -16.07 26.35
C HIS A 127 6.23 -17.49 26.01
N ASN A 128 6.05 -17.88 24.73
CA ASN A 128 7.11 -18.14 23.75
C ASN A 128 6.53 -18.43 22.35
N GLN A 129 7.43 -18.40 21.36
CA GLN A 129 7.27 -18.55 19.90
C GLN A 129 6.68 -19.89 19.39
N ASP A 130 5.91 -20.63 20.18
CA ASP A 130 5.43 -21.98 19.82
C ASP A 130 3.94 -22.02 19.41
N HIS A 131 3.24 -20.89 19.46
CA HIS A 131 1.78 -20.85 19.22
C HIS A 131 1.39 -20.95 17.73
N GLU A 132 2.27 -20.54 16.82
CA GLU A 132 2.01 -20.48 15.38
C GLU A 132 1.91 -21.89 14.74
N GLU A 133 2.70 -22.84 15.24
CA GLU A 133 2.67 -24.26 14.84
C GLU A 133 1.41 -24.99 15.37
N LEU A 134 0.99 -24.64 16.60
CA LEU A 134 -0.16 -25.22 17.28
C LEU A 134 -1.48 -24.87 16.58
N CYS A 135 -1.60 -23.64 16.07
CA CYS A 135 -2.76 -23.19 15.31
C CYS A 135 -2.89 -23.86 13.93
N ARG A 136 -1.78 -24.25 13.29
CA ARG A 136 -1.82 -24.99 12.03
C ARG A 136 -2.31 -26.42 12.25
N LYS A 137 -1.80 -27.07 13.29
CA LYS A 137 -2.14 -28.44 13.65
C LYS A 137 -3.62 -28.59 14.05
N LEU A 138 -4.15 -27.65 14.85
CA LEU A 138 -5.55 -27.67 15.28
C LEU A 138 -6.54 -27.52 14.11
N LEU A 139 -6.14 -26.80 13.04
CA LEU A 139 -6.99 -26.60 11.86
C LEU A 139 -7.01 -27.84 10.95
N GLU A 140 -5.88 -28.55 10.84
CA GLU A 140 -5.80 -29.86 10.18
C GLU A 140 -6.65 -30.93 10.89
N ASP A 141 -6.69 -30.90 12.23
CA ASP A 141 -7.51 -31.85 13.01
C ASP A 141 -9.02 -31.58 12.88
N LEU A 142 -9.45 -30.30 12.86
CA LEU A 142 -10.86 -29.93 12.72
C LEU A 142 -11.46 -30.18 11.33
N SER A 143 -10.61 -30.31 10.30
CA SER A 143 -11.06 -30.59 8.93
C SER A 143 -11.32 -32.09 8.69
N LEU A 144 -10.94 -32.97 9.62
CA LEU A 144 -11.16 -34.42 9.55
C LEU A 144 -12.42 -34.90 10.28
N GLU A 145 -12.97 -34.14 11.23
CA GLU A 145 -14.08 -34.60 12.08
C GLU A 145 -15.46 -34.06 11.67
N ARG A 146 -15.85 -34.25 10.40
CA ARG A 146 -17.28 -34.23 10.04
C ARG A 146 -17.93 -35.54 10.50
N ARG A 147 -18.27 -35.65 11.79
CA ARG A 147 -19.38 -36.46 12.38
C ARG A 147 -19.23 -36.58 13.91
N LYS A 148 -19.87 -35.69 14.68
CA LYS A 148 -20.87 -36.02 15.72
C LYS A 148 -21.22 -34.80 16.59
N THR A 149 -22.41 -34.91 17.16
CA THR A 149 -23.24 -33.97 17.92
C THR A 149 -22.68 -33.46 19.26
N VAL A 150 -23.00 -32.18 19.56
CA VAL A 150 -23.38 -31.55 20.85
C VAL A 150 -22.47 -31.80 22.07
N ASP A 151 -21.77 -30.77 22.56
CA ASP A 151 -22.13 -30.00 23.77
C ASP A 151 -21.25 -28.74 23.94
N ARG A 152 -21.77 -27.76 24.67
CA ARG A 152 -21.19 -26.43 24.92
C ARG A 152 -19.83 -26.48 25.63
N ASN A 153 -18.84 -25.78 25.06
CA ASN A 153 -17.82 -25.06 25.83
C ASN A 153 -17.24 -23.94 24.94
N ASP A 154 -17.94 -22.81 24.86
CA ASP A 154 -17.53 -21.63 24.09
C ASP A 154 -16.48 -20.84 24.91
N SER A 155 -15.31 -21.47 25.08
CA SER A 155 -14.12 -20.80 25.61
C SER A 155 -13.54 -19.94 24.49
N MET A 156 -14.09 -18.72 24.37
CA MET A 156 -13.54 -17.51 23.78
C MET A 156 -12.25 -17.73 22.97
N GLY A 157 -12.42 -18.33 21.79
CA GLY A 157 -11.31 -18.60 20.89
C GLY A 157 -10.78 -17.28 20.33
N ASP A 158 -9.46 -17.09 20.41
CA ASP A 158 -8.72 -16.03 19.71
C ASP A 158 -9.34 -15.78 18.34
N LEU A 159 -9.96 -14.61 18.16
CA LEU A 159 -10.54 -14.20 16.89
C LEU A 159 -9.40 -13.99 15.89
N LYS A 160 -9.11 -15.03 15.11
CA LYS A 160 -8.08 -15.03 14.07
C LYS A 160 -8.60 -14.29 12.84
N ILE A 161 -8.12 -13.07 12.63
CA ILE A 161 -8.49 -12.23 11.48
C ILE A 161 -7.61 -12.59 10.28
N VAL A 162 -8.23 -12.83 9.12
CA VAL A 162 -7.53 -13.11 7.86
C VAL A 162 -7.18 -11.80 7.16
N LEU A 163 -5.90 -11.54 6.94
CA LEU A 163 -5.42 -10.40 6.18
C LEU A 163 -5.12 -10.80 4.74
N HIS A 164 -5.65 -10.03 3.81
CA HIS A 164 -5.36 -10.13 2.39
C HIS A 164 -4.62 -8.88 1.93
N GLU A 165 -3.74 -9.08 0.95
CA GLU A 165 -3.17 -7.97 0.21
C GLU A 165 -3.86 -7.86 -1.14
N ILE A 166 -4.29 -6.66 -1.48
CA ILE A 166 -4.92 -6.31 -2.74
C ILE A 166 -4.05 -5.28 -3.42
N ILE A 167 -3.62 -5.57 -4.65
CA ILE A 167 -2.79 -4.69 -5.45
C ILE A 167 -3.54 -4.29 -6.71
N PHE A 168 -3.64 -2.99 -6.95
CA PHE A 168 -4.24 -2.40 -8.12
C PHE A 168 -3.22 -1.54 -8.88
N SER A 169 -3.22 -1.66 -10.21
CA SER A 169 -2.41 -0.82 -11.08
C SER A 169 -3.21 -0.39 -12.29
N SER A 170 -3.17 0.91 -12.58
CA SER A 170 -3.85 1.49 -13.74
C SER A 170 -3.19 2.80 -14.18
N ILE A 171 -3.79 3.49 -15.15
CA ILE A 171 -3.39 4.87 -15.48
C ILE A 171 -3.78 5.76 -14.30
N ASP A 172 -2.84 6.56 -13.83
CA ASP A 172 -3.10 7.50 -12.73
C ASP A 172 -4.12 8.56 -13.16
N LYS A 173 -5.19 8.67 -12.38
CA LYS A 173 -6.33 9.56 -12.66
C LYS A 173 -6.87 10.15 -11.36
N PRO A 174 -7.41 11.38 -11.41
CA PRO A 174 -8.07 11.97 -10.24
C PRO A 174 -9.19 11.07 -9.70
N LYS A 175 -9.34 11.04 -8.38
CA LYS A 175 -10.39 10.30 -7.65
C LYS A 175 -10.34 8.76 -7.79
N LEU A 176 -9.28 8.19 -8.36
CA LEU A 176 -9.13 6.74 -8.46
C LEU A 176 -9.18 6.07 -7.08
N LEU A 177 -8.39 6.57 -6.12
CA LEU A 177 -8.38 6.04 -4.75
C LEU A 177 -9.74 6.07 -4.09
N SER A 178 -10.47 7.19 -4.15
CA SER A 178 -11.82 7.27 -3.57
C SER A 178 -12.77 6.23 -4.16
N ARG A 179 -12.62 5.91 -5.46
CA ARG A 179 -13.43 4.88 -6.12
C ARG A 179 -13.03 3.48 -5.65
N LEU A 180 -11.74 3.20 -5.50
CA LEU A 180 -11.23 1.92 -5.00
C LEU A 180 -11.62 1.70 -3.54
N THR A 181 -11.43 2.68 -2.66
CA THR A 181 -11.83 2.60 -1.25
C THR A 181 -13.33 2.36 -1.10
N ALA A 182 -14.16 3.08 -1.87
CA ALA A 182 -15.60 2.84 -1.88
C ALA A 182 -15.95 1.42 -2.33
N LEU A 183 -15.23 0.88 -3.32
CA LEU A 183 -15.44 -0.47 -3.79
C LEU A 183 -15.06 -1.52 -2.75
N LEU A 184 -13.90 -1.37 -2.10
CA LEU A 184 -13.47 -2.30 -1.05
C LEU A 184 -14.49 -2.32 0.10
N SER A 185 -14.98 -1.16 0.51
CA SER A 185 -16.05 -1.05 1.51
C SER A 185 -17.36 -1.69 1.07
N GLU A 186 -17.72 -1.61 -0.20
CA GLU A 186 -18.97 -2.20 -0.75
C GLU A 186 -18.91 -3.73 -0.77
N VAL A 187 -17.73 -4.31 -0.98
CA VAL A 187 -17.48 -5.75 -0.82
C VAL A 187 -17.49 -6.17 0.67
N GLY A 188 -17.42 -5.21 1.59
CA GLY A 188 -17.34 -5.46 3.04
C GLY A 188 -15.92 -5.67 3.56
N LEU A 189 -14.91 -5.23 2.79
CA LEU A 189 -13.50 -5.27 3.20
C LEU A 189 -13.15 -4.01 3.97
N ASN A 190 -12.33 -4.17 5.00
CA ASN A 190 -11.86 -3.07 5.82
C ASN A 190 -10.35 -2.90 5.67
N ILE A 191 -9.92 -1.66 5.40
CA ILE A 191 -8.55 -1.34 5.05
C ILE A 191 -7.74 -1.16 6.33
N GLN A 192 -6.71 -1.99 6.50
CA GLN A 192 -5.78 -1.93 7.61
C GLN A 192 -4.56 -1.07 7.29
N GLU A 193 -4.08 -1.16 6.06
CA GLU A 193 -2.91 -0.43 5.58
C GLU A 193 -3.08 -0.12 4.09
N ALA A 194 -2.61 1.05 3.66
CA ALA A 194 -2.68 1.45 2.26
C ALA A 194 -1.39 2.16 1.85
N HIS A 195 -0.78 1.67 0.77
CA HIS A 195 0.42 2.20 0.16
C HIS A 195 0.11 2.59 -1.28
N VAL A 196 0.18 3.89 -1.57
CA VAL A 196 -0.18 4.42 -2.88
C VAL A 196 1.00 5.16 -3.51
N TYR A 197 1.28 4.77 -4.74
CA TYR A 197 2.41 5.27 -5.51
C TYR A 197 1.98 5.70 -6.91
N SER A 198 2.26 6.95 -7.27
CA SER A 198 2.23 7.41 -8.65
C SER A 198 3.62 7.27 -9.26
N THR A 199 3.70 6.61 -10.41
CA THR A 199 4.95 6.42 -11.15
C THR A 199 5.21 7.60 -12.09
N LYS A 200 6.47 7.84 -12.44
CA LYS A 200 6.85 8.93 -13.36
C LYS A 200 6.31 8.77 -14.78
N ASP A 201 6.01 7.54 -15.18
CA ASP A 201 5.41 7.16 -16.46
C ASP A 201 3.87 7.22 -16.45
N GLY A 202 3.25 7.75 -15.38
CA GLY A 202 1.82 8.06 -15.33
C GLY A 202 0.91 6.88 -14.93
N PHE A 203 1.46 5.85 -14.30
CA PHE A 203 0.69 4.76 -13.70
C PHE A 203 0.54 4.97 -12.20
N CYS A 204 -0.48 4.33 -11.62
CA CYS A 204 -0.58 4.14 -10.18
C CYS A 204 -0.24 2.69 -9.81
N LEU A 205 0.28 2.52 -8.60
CA LEU A 205 0.41 1.24 -7.91
C LEU A 205 -0.15 1.43 -6.51
N ASP A 206 -1.32 0.85 -6.26
CA ASP A 206 -2.07 0.98 -5.02
C ASP A 206 -2.09 -0.40 -4.34
N VAL A 207 -1.53 -0.50 -3.14
CA VAL A 207 -1.41 -1.75 -2.37
C VAL A 207 -2.19 -1.57 -1.07
N PHE A 208 -3.15 -2.45 -0.81
CA PHE A 208 -4.01 -2.41 0.36
C PHE A 208 -3.87 -3.71 1.14
N ALA A 209 -3.58 -3.63 2.43
CA ALA A 209 -3.81 -4.74 3.35
C ALA A 209 -5.23 -4.59 3.91
N VAL A 210 -6.05 -5.63 3.78
CA VAL A 210 -7.45 -5.62 4.18
C VAL A 210 -7.81 -6.81 5.04
N ASP A 211 -8.77 -6.64 5.94
CA ASP A 211 -9.54 -7.72 6.56
C ASP A 211 -11.01 -7.68 6.09
N GLY A 212 -11.84 -8.57 6.63
CA GLY A 212 -13.26 -8.71 6.28
C GLY A 212 -13.56 -9.87 5.35
N TRP A 213 -12.54 -10.49 4.74
CA TRP A 213 -12.69 -11.74 3.99
C TRP A 213 -12.45 -12.97 4.87
N LYS A 214 -13.29 -13.99 4.76
CA LYS A 214 -13.34 -15.10 5.74
C LYS A 214 -12.36 -16.25 5.47
N THR A 215 -11.97 -16.43 4.22
CA THR A 215 -11.15 -17.56 3.76
C THR A 215 -9.77 -17.06 3.34
N GLU A 216 -8.76 -17.94 3.28
CA GLU A 216 -7.46 -17.60 2.65
C GLU A 216 -7.55 -17.54 1.12
N GLU A 217 -8.57 -18.21 0.55
CA GLU A 217 -8.76 -18.30 -0.89
C GLU A 217 -9.18 -16.97 -1.49
N THR A 218 -8.46 -16.56 -2.53
CA THR A 218 -8.65 -15.24 -3.14
C THR A 218 -9.51 -15.24 -4.40
N ASP A 219 -9.86 -16.39 -4.94
CA ASP A 219 -10.61 -16.46 -6.21
C ASP A 219 -12.00 -15.84 -6.09
N GLU A 220 -12.73 -16.16 -5.02
CA GLU A 220 -14.04 -15.56 -4.73
C GLU A 220 -13.93 -14.08 -4.37
N LEU A 221 -12.87 -13.68 -3.64
CA LEU A 221 -12.57 -12.27 -3.34
C LEU A 221 -12.35 -11.47 -4.63
N ILE A 222 -11.56 -12.02 -5.55
CA ILE A 222 -11.28 -11.42 -6.85
C ILE A 222 -12.57 -11.33 -7.67
N ALA A 223 -13.40 -12.38 -7.65
CA ALA A 223 -14.67 -12.39 -8.34
C ALA A 223 -15.63 -11.31 -7.81
N ALA A 224 -15.79 -11.22 -6.49
CA ALA A 224 -16.64 -10.23 -5.83
C ALA A 224 -16.20 -8.79 -6.20
N ILE A 225 -14.91 -8.48 -6.10
CA ILE A 225 -14.38 -7.17 -6.47
C ILE A 225 -14.61 -6.86 -7.96
N LYS A 226 -14.41 -7.83 -8.85
CA LYS A 226 -14.65 -7.67 -10.29
C LYS A 226 -16.13 -7.44 -10.60
N GLU A 227 -17.03 -8.15 -9.92
CA GLU A 227 -18.48 -7.98 -10.07
C GLU A 227 -18.92 -6.59 -9.60
N THR A 228 -18.43 -6.11 -8.47
CA THR A 228 -18.70 -4.74 -8.01
C THR A 228 -18.16 -3.69 -8.99
N LEU A 229 -16.97 -3.92 -9.58
CA LEU A 229 -16.40 -3.05 -10.61
C LEU A 229 -17.27 -2.98 -11.88
N THR A 230 -17.80 -4.12 -12.35
CA THR A 230 -18.64 -4.15 -13.55
C THR A 230 -20.00 -3.52 -13.29
N HIS A 231 -20.60 -3.81 -12.14
CA HIS A 231 -21.85 -3.19 -11.70
C HIS A 231 -21.70 -1.67 -11.72
N LYS A 232 -20.67 -1.12 -11.06
CA LYS A 232 -20.43 0.33 -10.98
C LYS A 232 -20.16 1.00 -12.32
N LYS A 233 -19.38 0.36 -13.21
CA LYS A 233 -19.19 0.84 -14.59
C LYS A 233 -20.52 0.91 -15.36
N MET A 234 -21.41 -0.04 -15.12
CA MET A 234 -22.72 -0.09 -15.76
C MET A 234 -23.60 1.09 -15.31
N TYR A 235 -23.67 1.38 -14.01
CA TYR A 235 -24.41 2.57 -13.51
C TYR A 235 -23.81 3.87 -13.99
N ASP A 236 -22.48 4.02 -14.00
CA ASP A 236 -21.82 5.22 -14.54
C ASP A 236 -22.22 5.45 -16.02
N THR A 237 -22.30 4.38 -16.81
CA THR A 237 -22.67 4.43 -18.23
C THR A 237 -24.17 4.71 -18.42
N LEU A 238 -25.04 4.04 -17.66
CA LEU A 238 -26.48 4.24 -17.69
C LEU A 238 -26.85 5.65 -17.26
N LEU A 239 -26.19 6.18 -16.22
CA LEU A 239 -26.36 7.55 -15.75
C LEU A 239 -25.94 8.54 -16.85
N PHE A 240 -24.79 8.33 -17.48
CA PHE A 240 -24.35 9.16 -18.60
C PHE A 240 -25.38 9.19 -19.75
N LEU A 241 -25.93 8.02 -20.13
CA LEU A 241 -26.96 7.93 -21.16
C LEU A 241 -28.26 8.64 -20.75
N THR A 242 -28.72 8.47 -19.50
CA THR A 242 -29.93 9.15 -19.02
C THR A 242 -29.77 10.66 -18.94
N TYR A 243 -28.62 11.17 -18.48
CA TYR A 243 -28.36 12.62 -18.48
C TYR A 243 -28.26 13.19 -19.90
N PHE A 244 -27.67 12.45 -20.84
CA PHE A 244 -27.57 12.90 -22.23
C PHE A 244 -28.94 12.91 -22.94
N THR A 245 -29.79 11.90 -22.71
CA THR A 245 -31.14 11.87 -23.29
C THR A 245 -32.06 12.94 -22.71
N ASN A 246 -31.90 13.30 -21.44
CA ASN A 246 -32.71 14.34 -20.80
C ASN A 246 -32.24 15.77 -21.08
N SER A 247 -31.05 15.96 -21.67
CA SER A 247 -30.52 17.30 -22.02
C SER A 247 -30.75 17.69 -23.49
N SER A 248 -31.45 16.86 -24.27
CA SER A 248 -31.80 17.10 -25.68
C SER A 248 -33.31 17.27 -25.94
N LEU A 249 -34.10 17.60 -24.91
CA LEU A 249 -35.54 17.87 -25.02
C LEU A 249 -35.90 19.22 -24.40
#